data_AF-A0A3S0W6P0-F1
#
_entry.id   AF-A0A3S0W6P0-F1
#
_cell.length_a   1.000
_cell.length_b   1.000
_cell.length_c   1.000
_cell.angle_alpha   90.00
_cell.angle_beta   90.00
_cell.angle_gamma   90.00
#
_symmetry.space_group_name_H-M   'P 1'
#
loop_
_entity.id
_entity.type
_entity.pdbx_description
1 polymer ?
#
loop_
_entity_poly.entity_id
_entity_poly.type
_entity_poly.pdbx_seq_one_letter_code
_entity_poly.pdbx_strand_id
1 'polypeptide(L)' 'MRMALGNQGTSGGARVIYFLATAEKIYRILAYPKSMKDSLTPAEKAAPKTLTHQLKAEVSE' A
#
# COMPACT_ATOMS: atom_id res chain seq x y z
N MET A 1 0.11 6.16 2.64
CA MET A 1 0.14 6.62 4.05
C MET A 1 1.54 6.46 4.61
N ARG A 2 1.92 7.27 5.62
CA ARG A 2 3.17 7.10 6.38
C ARG A 2 2.82 6.69 7.82
N MET A 3 3.49 5.69 8.36
CA MET A 3 3.27 5.20 9.73
C MET A 3 4.58 5.20 10.50
N ALA A 4 4.54 5.58 11.78
CA ALA A 4 5.67 5.39 12.68
C ALA A 4 5.98 3.89 12.86
N LEU A 5 7.25 3.55 13.10
CA LEU A 5 7.68 2.19 13.41
C LEU A 5 8.43 2.21 14.74
N GLY A 6 7.84 1.59 15.77
CA GLY A 6 8.39 1.60 17.12
C GLY A 6 8.71 3.03 17.59
N ASN A 7 9.96 3.27 17.99
CA ASN A 7 10.41 4.56 18.51
C ASN A 7 10.78 5.56 17.41
N GLN A 8 10.64 5.22 16.13
CA GLN A 8 10.92 6.12 15.01
C GLN A 8 9.67 6.92 14.62
N GLY A 9 9.82 8.24 14.54
CA GLY A 9 8.77 9.11 14.02
C GLY A 9 8.42 8.84 12.57
N THR A 10 7.35 9.48 12.08
CA THR A 10 6.82 9.34 10.71
C THR A 10 7.86 9.67 9.60
N SER A 11 8.94 10.38 9.95
CA SER A 11 10.10 10.66 9.10
C SER A 11 10.98 9.44 8.81
N GLY A 12 11.08 8.48 9.73
CA GLY A 12 11.86 7.24 9.60
C GLY A 12 11.01 5.97 9.47
N GLY A 13 9.70 6.05 9.72
CA GLY A 13 8.80 4.90 9.73
C GLY A 13 8.47 4.28 8.36
N ALA A 14 7.34 3.58 8.25
CA ALA A 14 6.93 2.86 7.05
C ALA A 14 6.12 3.71 6.06
N ARG A 15 6.25 3.39 4.77
CA ARG A 15 5.28 3.72 3.73
C ARG A 15 4.31 2.54 3.59
N VAL A 16 3.01 2.85 3.64
CA VAL A 16 1.95 1.85 3.47
C VAL A 16 1.03 2.26 2.34
N ILE A 17 0.81 1.33 1.42
CA ILE A 17 -0.06 1.48 0.24
C ILE A 17 -1.36 0.73 0.52
N TYR A 18 -2.47 1.44 0.36
CA TYR A 18 -3.80 0.91 0.57
C TYR A 18 -4.63 1.01 -0.71
N PHE A 19 -5.59 0.11 -0.85
CA PHE A 19 -6.66 0.18 -1.83
C PHE A 19 -7.99 0.29 -1.09
N LEU A 20 -8.67 1.40 -1.32
CA LEU A 20 -10.02 1.63 -0.85
C LEU A 20 -10.98 1.01 -1.87
N ALA A 21 -11.60 -0.11 -1.52
CA ALA A 21 -12.50 -0.82 -2.43
C ALA A 21 -13.94 -0.28 -2.32
N THR A 22 -14.40 -0.01 -1.11
CA THR A 22 -15.68 0.68 -0.82
C THR A 22 -15.48 1.64 0.35
N ALA A 23 -16.53 2.40 0.72
CA ALA A 23 -16.48 3.28 1.89
C ALA A 23 -16.09 2.55 3.19
N GLU A 24 -16.34 1.25 3.29
CA GLU A 24 -16.11 0.45 4.50
C GLU A 24 -14.99 -0.59 4.35
N LYS A 25 -14.52 -0.88 3.13
CA LYS A 25 -13.50 -1.90 2.86
C LYS A 25 -12.18 -1.26 2.39
N ILE A 26 -11.13 -1.41 3.21
CA ILE A 26 -9.77 -0.97 2.92
C ILE A 26 -8.82 -2.18 2.95
N TYR A 27 -8.08 -2.39 1.86
CA TYR A 27 -7.05 -3.40 1.75
C TYR A 27 -5.66 -2.79 1.89
N ARG A 28 -4.80 -3.40 2.71
CA ARG A 28 -3.38 -3.03 2.84
C ARG A 28 -2.54 -3.89 1.89
N ILE A 29 -2.10 -3.32 0.78
CA ILE A 29 -1.45 -4.07 -0.30
C ILE A 29 0.06 -4.21 -0.08
N LEU A 30 0.70 -3.16 0.42
CA LEU A 30 2.16 -3.15 0.62
C LEU A 30 2.53 -2.29 1.81
N ALA A 31 3.49 -2.76 2.60
CA ALA A 31 4.13 -1.99 3.66
C ALA A 31 5.64 -2.17 3.58
N TYR A 32 6.38 -1.07 3.57
CA TYR A 32 7.85 -1.10 3.50
C TYR A 32 8.46 0.07 4.29
N PRO A 33 9.65 -0.08 4.89
CA PRO A 33 10.35 1.02 5.54
C PRO A 33 10.60 2.17 4.57
N LYS A 34 10.45 3.42 5.02
CA LYS A 34 10.71 4.60 4.18
C LYS A 34 12.16 4.60 3.67
N SER A 35 13.11 4.09 4.45
CA SER A 35 14.52 3.97 4.06
C SER A 35 14.78 3.03 2.88
N MET A 36 13.84 2.13 2.56
CA MET A 36 14.09 1.12 1.55
C MET A 36 14.07 1.71 0.13
N LYS A 37 13.03 2.49 -0.20
CA LYS A 37 12.82 3.07 -1.53
C LYS A 37 11.99 4.35 -1.43
N ASP A 38 12.36 5.38 -2.18
CA ASP A 38 11.58 6.61 -2.26
C ASP A 38 10.47 6.56 -3.31
N SER A 39 10.71 5.88 -4.43
CA SER A 39 9.75 5.68 -5.51
C SER A 39 9.63 4.20 -5.86
N LEU A 40 8.48 3.82 -6.43
CA LEU A 40 8.28 2.50 -7.00
C LEU A 40 8.58 2.54 -8.50
N THR A 41 9.32 1.55 -8.97
CA THR A 41 9.55 1.32 -10.39
C THR A 41 8.25 0.88 -11.09
N PRO A 42 8.17 1.00 -12.43
CA PRO A 42 7.01 0.50 -13.18
C PRO A 42 6.74 -0.99 -12.94
N ALA A 43 7.79 -1.81 -12.82
CA ALA A 43 7.68 -3.26 -12.57
C ALA A 43 7.06 -3.54 -11.19
N GLU A 44 7.49 -2.83 -10.16
CA GLU A 44 6.94 -2.97 -8.80
C GLU A 44 5.49 -2.50 -8.69
N LYS A 45 5.06 -1.59 -9.58
CA LYS A 45 3.66 -1.14 -9.66
C LYS A 45 2.76 -2.15 -10.37
N ALA A 46 3.30 -3.03 -11.20
CA ALA A 46 2.50 -3.95 -12.01
C ALA A 46 1.74 -4.96 -11.13
N ALA A 47 2.42 -5.58 -10.16
CA ALA A 47 1.79 -6.57 -9.29
C ALA A 47 0.67 -5.99 -8.40
N PRO A 48 0.86 -4.87 -7.68
CA PRO A 48 -0.23 -4.20 -6.95
C PRO A 48 -1.40 -3.81 -7.86
N LYS A 49 -1.15 -3.35 -9.09
CA LYS A 49 -2.22 -3.02 -10.03
C LYS A 49 -3.07 -4.23 -10.39
N THR A 50 -2.44 -5.34 -10.76
CA THR A 50 -3.16 -6.59 -11.07
C THR A 50 -4.00 -7.05 -9.88
N LEU A 51 -3.43 -7.00 -8.67
CA LEU A 51 -4.15 -7.36 -7.45
C LEU A 51 -5.34 -6.44 -7.19
N THR A 52 -5.19 -5.12 -7.36
CA THR A 52 -6.32 -4.18 -7.19
C THR A 52 -7.46 -4.43 -8.17
N HIS A 53 -7.15 -4.87 -9.40
CA HIS A 53 -8.18 -5.23 -10.37
C HIS A 53 -8.98 -6.45 -9.92
N GLN A 54 -8.32 -7.47 -9.38
CA GLN A 54 -8.97 -8.66 -8.84
C GLN A 54 -9.84 -8.33 -7.62
N LEU A 55 -9.29 -7.58 -6.66
CA LEU A 55 -10.01 -7.17 -5.45
C LEU A 55 -11.22 -6.27 -5.76
N LYS A 56 -11.14 -5.46 -6.81
CA LYS A 56 -12.28 -4.65 -7.25
C LYS A 56 -13.43 -5.51 -7.77
N ALA A 57 -13.11 -6.59 -8.50
CA ALA A 57 -14.11 -7.51 -9.01
C ALA A 57 -14.84 -8.22 -7.85
N GLU A 58 -14.08 -8.76 -6.89
CA GLU A 58 -14.63 -9.47 -5.71
C GLU A 58 -15.55 -8.60 -4.85
N VAL A 59 -15.28 -7.30 -4.74
CA VAL A 59 -16.09 -6.39 -3.92
C VAL A 59 -17.34 -5.87 -4.66
N SER A 60 -17.39 -6.03 -5.98
CA SER A 60 -18.53 -5.60 -6.80
C SER A 60 -19.56 -6.71 -7.01
N GLU A 61 -19.25 -7.96 -6.60
CA GLU A 61 -20.18 -9.09 -6.50
C GLU A 61 -20.91 -9.08 -5.14
#